data_AF-X6MAG0-F1
#
_entry.id   AF-X6MAG0-F1
#
_cell.length_a   1.000
_cell.length_b   1.000
_cell.length_c   1.000
_cell.angle_alpha   90.00
_cell.angle_beta   90.00
_cell.angle_gamma   90.00
#
_symmetry.space_group_name_H-M   'P 1'
#
loop_
_entity.id
_entity.type
_entity.pdbx_description
1 polymer ?
#
loop_
_entity_poly.entity_id
_entity_poly.type
_entity_poly.pdbx_seq_one_letter_code
_entity_poly.pdbx_strand_id
1 'polypeptide(L)'
;MDEDGHARIEIIIKEGLPKKVTTSLSRSLGDRFASNYGVISQPDIKCYDLTPGDLFVVWASDGVWSMLENDEVCGLVGFKLKTQRDDLEMNLEAVTKKLVNETNAVWQDECFGYTDDITAVVGRIGPRSLLEQKKT
;
A
#
# COMPACT_ATOMS: atom_id res chain seq x y z
N MET A 1 28.07 29.35 40.53
CA MET A 1 27.47 30.61 41.03
C MET A 1 28.55 31.63 40.85
N ASP A 2 28.33 32.52 39.91
CA ASP A 2 29.27 33.55 39.52
C ASP A 2 28.80 34.82 40.27
N GLU A 3 29.71 35.75 40.57
CA GLU A 3 29.52 36.81 41.58
C GLU A 3 28.35 37.77 41.35
N ASP A 4 27.68 37.72 40.19
CA ASP A 4 26.52 38.58 39.86
C ASP A 4 25.15 37.91 40.07
N GLY A 5 25.06 36.69 40.58
CA GLY A 5 23.77 36.08 40.96
C GLY A 5 22.86 35.66 39.78
N HIS A 6 23.40 35.60 38.56
CA HIS A 6 22.70 35.03 37.40
C HIS A 6 22.87 33.50 37.35
N ALA A 7 21.76 32.76 37.31
CA ALA A 7 21.79 31.32 37.07
C ALA A 7 22.06 31.05 35.58
N ARG A 8 23.25 30.51 35.26
CA ARG A 8 23.52 29.91 33.95
C ARG A 8 22.98 28.48 33.93
N ILE A 9 22.06 28.21 33.02
CA ILE A 9 21.64 26.85 32.67
C ILE A 9 22.54 26.39 31.52
N GLU A 10 23.51 25.52 31.80
CA GLU A 10 24.22 24.78 30.76
C GLU A 10 23.40 23.55 30.36
N ILE A 11 22.92 23.54 29.13
CA ILE A 11 22.30 22.35 28.52
C ILE A 11 23.43 21.44 28.05
N ILE A 12 23.80 20.47 28.88
CA ILE A 12 24.69 19.37 28.46
C ILE A 12 23.83 18.36 27.70
N ILE A 13 23.92 18.36 26.37
CA ILE A 13 23.35 17.31 25.52
C ILE A 13 24.18 16.04 25.78
N LYS A 14 23.67 15.11 26.58
CA LYS A 14 24.23 13.76 26.64
C LYS A 14 24.03 13.09 25.29
N GLU A 15 25.09 12.97 24.50
CA GLU A 15 25.14 12.03 23.38
C GLU A 15 24.80 10.63 23.91
N GLY A 16 23.81 9.93 23.32
CA GLY A 16 23.71 8.48 23.51
C GLY A 16 22.34 7.79 23.60
N LEU A 17 21.18 8.44 23.40
CA LEU A 17 19.89 7.73 23.30
C LEU A 17 19.02 8.30 22.16
N PRO A 18 18.45 7.46 21.26
CA PRO A 18 17.57 7.93 20.20
C PRO A 18 16.33 8.61 20.79
N LYS A 19 16.09 9.85 20.39
CA LYS A 19 15.15 10.78 21.04
C LYS A 19 13.67 10.39 20.95
N LYS A 20 13.27 9.53 20.01
CA LYS A 20 11.92 8.94 19.91
C LYS A 20 11.95 7.97 18.74
N VAL A 21 11.31 6.81 18.86
CA VAL A 21 11.03 5.97 17.70
C VAL A 21 9.54 5.91 17.50
N THR A 22 9.14 6.29 16.30
CA THR A 22 7.76 6.35 15.84
C THR A 22 7.66 5.60 14.53
N THR A 23 6.62 4.78 14.41
CA THR A 23 6.25 4.08 13.18
C THR A 23 4.75 4.25 13.02
N SER A 24 4.31 4.34 11.76
CA SER A 24 2.88 4.33 11.42
C SER A 24 2.31 2.91 11.42
N LEU A 25 3.18 1.88 11.49
CA LEU A 25 2.82 0.47 11.40
C LEU A 25 3.28 -0.29 12.65
N SER A 26 2.40 -1.14 13.19
CA SER A 26 2.76 -2.09 14.27
C SER A 26 3.48 -3.33 13.74
N ARG A 27 3.52 -3.50 12.41
CA ARG A 27 4.18 -4.64 11.75
C ARG A 27 4.99 -4.17 10.54
N SER A 28 6.21 -4.67 10.42
CA SER A 28 7.09 -4.36 9.29
C SER A 28 8.25 -5.36 9.20
N LEU A 29 8.89 -5.40 8.03
CA LEU A 29 10.10 -6.16 7.79
C LEU A 29 11.31 -5.23 7.89
N GLY A 30 12.38 -5.68 8.55
CA GLY A 30 13.66 -4.98 8.54
C GLY A 30 13.82 -3.84 9.54
N ASP A 31 12.77 -3.42 10.27
CA ASP A 31 12.84 -2.37 11.29
C ASP A 31 13.50 -2.85 12.59
N ARG A 32 14.82 -3.10 12.51
CA ARG A 32 15.62 -3.69 13.59
C ARG A 32 15.62 -2.88 14.89
N PHE A 33 15.49 -1.56 14.78
CA PHE A 33 15.41 -0.74 15.98
C PHE A 33 14.03 -0.84 16.61
N ALA A 34 12.96 -0.66 15.81
CA ALA A 34 11.58 -0.66 16.27
C ALA A 34 11.10 -2.04 16.74
N SER A 35 11.72 -3.12 16.28
CA SER A 35 11.43 -4.48 16.75
C SER A 35 11.74 -4.68 18.23
N ASN A 36 12.68 -3.92 18.80
CA ASN A 36 12.94 -3.92 20.24
C ASN A 36 11.81 -3.25 21.05
N TYR A 37 10.88 -2.57 20.37
CA TYR A 37 9.77 -1.81 20.96
C TYR A 37 8.39 -2.35 20.54
N GLY A 38 8.34 -3.60 20.05
CA GLY A 38 7.08 -4.31 19.79
C GLY A 38 6.63 -4.34 18.34
N VAL A 39 7.38 -3.77 17.39
CA VAL A 39 7.10 -3.97 15.97
C VAL A 39 7.46 -5.39 15.55
N ILE A 40 6.51 -6.11 14.94
CA ILE A 40 6.70 -7.51 14.56
C ILE A 40 6.72 -7.71 13.05
N SER A 41 7.44 -8.72 12.58
CA SER A 41 7.48 -9.10 11.16
C SER A 41 6.46 -10.16 10.76
N GLN A 42 5.75 -10.74 11.72
CA GLN A 42 4.80 -11.83 11.47
C GLN A 42 3.59 -11.31 10.69
N PRO A 43 3.28 -11.85 9.50
CA PRO A 43 2.11 -11.45 8.73
C PRO A 43 0.83 -12.10 9.29
N ASP A 44 -0.32 -11.50 8.98
CA ASP A 44 -1.60 -12.16 9.11
C ASP A 44 -1.90 -12.95 7.83
N ILE A 45 -2.12 -14.26 7.96
CA ILE A 45 -2.38 -15.15 6.82
C ILE A 45 -3.87 -15.44 6.76
N LYS A 46 -4.48 -15.14 5.62
CA LYS A 46 -5.88 -15.47 5.32
C LYS A 46 -5.92 -16.32 4.06
N CYS A 47 -6.65 -17.43 4.11
CA CYS A 47 -6.86 -18.33 2.97
C CYS A 47 -8.33 -18.24 2.53
N TYR A 48 -8.55 -18.19 1.23
CA TYR A 48 -9.88 -18.11 0.63
C TYR A 48 -10.00 -19.16 -0.48
N ASP A 49 -11.12 -19.86 -0.51
CA ASP A 49 -11.46 -20.73 -1.64
C ASP A 49 -11.99 -19.87 -2.79
N LEU A 50 -11.36 -20.00 -3.96
CA LEU A 50 -11.80 -19.29 -5.15
C LEU A 50 -13.14 -19.84 -5.65
N THR A 51 -14.04 -18.92 -5.97
CA THR A 51 -15.32 -19.19 -6.60
C THR A 51 -15.30 -18.79 -8.07
N PRO A 52 -16.21 -19.33 -8.92
CA PRO A 52 -16.37 -18.84 -10.30
C PRO A 52 -16.78 -17.35 -10.41
N GLY A 53 -17.20 -16.73 -9.30
CA GLY A 53 -17.52 -15.31 -9.23
C GLY A 53 -16.30 -14.41 -9.07
N ASP A 54 -15.16 -14.96 -8.65
CA ASP A 54 -13.94 -14.20 -8.42
C ASP A 54 -13.23 -13.93 -9.76
N LEU A 55 -13.04 -12.64 -10.07
CA LEU A 55 -12.55 -12.19 -11.38
C LEU A 55 -11.12 -11.66 -11.32
N PHE A 56 -10.77 -11.00 -10.22
CA PHE A 56 -9.46 -10.39 -10.04
C PHE A 56 -9.13 -10.22 -8.56
N VAL A 57 -7.85 -9.96 -8.31
CA VAL A 57 -7.32 -9.49 -7.04
C VAL A 57 -6.47 -8.25 -7.30
N VAL A 58 -6.53 -7.29 -6.37
CA VAL A 58 -5.68 -6.10 -6.37
C VAL A 58 -4.81 -6.12 -5.12
N TRP A 59 -3.51 -6.01 -5.30
CA TRP A 59 -2.56 -5.68 -4.23
C TRP A 59 -2.04 -4.28 -4.47
N ALA A 60 -2.12 -3.40 -3.48
CA ALA A 60 -1.64 -2.04 -3.61
C ALA A 60 -1.10 -1.49 -2.29
N SER A 61 -0.22 -0.48 -2.37
CA SER A 61 0.22 0.31 -1.21
C SER A 61 -0.91 1.18 -0.66
N ASP A 62 -0.71 1.73 0.53
CA ASP A 62 -1.56 2.75 1.15
C ASP A 62 -1.72 4.00 0.27
N GLY A 63 -0.77 4.29 -0.63
CA GLY A 63 -0.94 5.30 -1.68
C GLY A 63 -2.22 5.14 -2.52
N VAL A 64 -2.79 3.93 -2.66
CA VAL A 64 -4.12 3.71 -3.26
C VAL A 64 -5.23 3.82 -2.22
N TRP A 65 -5.11 3.04 -1.15
CA TRP A 65 -6.20 2.86 -0.18
C TRP A 65 -6.45 4.07 0.72
N SER A 66 -5.55 5.05 0.73
CA SER A 66 -5.76 6.34 1.40
C SER A 66 -6.64 7.29 0.60
N MET A 67 -6.87 7.02 -0.69
CA MET A 67 -7.60 7.91 -1.60
C MET A 67 -8.84 7.27 -2.23
N LEU A 68 -8.84 5.95 -2.44
CA LEU A 68 -9.94 5.25 -3.10
C LEU A 68 -10.54 4.17 -2.19
N GLU A 69 -11.86 4.10 -2.19
CA GLU A 69 -12.62 3.04 -1.53
C GLU A 69 -12.59 1.74 -2.35
N ASN A 70 -12.82 0.62 -1.68
CA ASN A 70 -12.82 -0.72 -2.31
C ASN A 70 -13.77 -0.81 -3.52
N ASP A 71 -14.96 -0.21 -3.41
CA ASP A 71 -15.97 -0.24 -4.48
C ASP A 71 -15.56 0.60 -5.69
N GLU A 72 -14.84 1.71 -5.49
CA GLU A 72 -14.32 2.55 -6.57
C GLU A 72 -13.23 1.82 -7.35
N VAL A 73 -12.30 1.19 -6.62
CA VAL A 73 -11.27 0.33 -7.22
C VAL A 73 -11.91 -0.83 -7.98
N CYS A 74 -12.92 -1.47 -7.40
CA CYS A 74 -13.68 -2.54 -8.06
C CYS A 74 -14.42 -2.06 -9.32
N GLY A 75 -14.93 -0.82 -9.34
CA GLY A 75 -15.54 -0.22 -10.51
C GLY A 75 -14.53 0.05 -11.62
N LEU A 76 -13.39 0.66 -11.28
CA LEU A 76 -12.31 0.98 -12.22
C LEU A 76 -11.72 -0.27 -12.87
N VAL A 77 -11.45 -1.28 -12.05
CA VAL A 77 -10.84 -2.54 -12.49
C VAL A 77 -11.91 -3.44 -13.11
N GLY A 78 -12.98 -3.74 -12.38
CA GLY A 78 -13.98 -4.75 -12.72
C GLY A 78 -14.81 -4.43 -13.96
N PHE A 79 -15.06 -3.16 -14.29
CA PHE A 79 -15.84 -2.81 -15.51
C PHE A 79 -15.18 -3.37 -16.77
N LYS A 80 -13.86 -3.22 -16.91
CA LYS A 80 -13.12 -3.74 -18.07
C LYS A 80 -12.99 -5.27 -18.05
N LEU A 81 -12.98 -5.88 -16.87
CA LEU A 81 -12.83 -7.33 -16.72
C LEU A 81 -14.14 -8.09 -16.99
N LYS A 82 -15.29 -7.49 -16.66
CA LYS A 82 -16.61 -8.09 -16.91
C LYS A 82 -16.97 -8.12 -18.40
N THR A 83 -16.58 -7.09 -19.15
CA THR A 83 -16.86 -7.00 -20.60
C THR A 83 -15.97 -7.93 -21.44
N GLN A 84 -14.79 -8.29 -20.94
CA GLN A 84 -13.78 -9.09 -21.62
C GLN A 84 -13.59 -10.48 -20.98
N ARG A 85 -14.68 -11.05 -20.44
CA ARG A 85 -14.62 -12.33 -19.70
C ARG A 85 -14.01 -13.47 -20.51
N ASP A 86 -14.13 -13.43 -21.84
CA ASP A 86 -13.59 -14.44 -22.76
C ASP A 86 -12.37 -13.97 -23.57
N ASP A 87 -11.97 -12.69 -23.45
CA ASP A 87 -10.77 -12.17 -24.11
C ASP A 87 -9.53 -12.50 -23.27
N LEU A 88 -8.65 -13.31 -23.86
CA LEU A 88 -7.35 -13.67 -23.31
C LEU A 88 -6.30 -12.55 -23.43
N GLU A 89 -6.52 -11.58 -24.32
CA GLU A 89 -5.67 -10.38 -24.52
C GLU A 89 -6.09 -9.19 -23.66
N MET A 90 -6.66 -9.47 -22.50
CA MET A 90 -7.02 -8.45 -21.55
C MET A 90 -5.77 -7.69 -21.09
N ASN A 91 -5.72 -6.39 -21.40
CA ASN A 91 -4.56 -5.56 -21.11
C ASN A 91 -4.56 -5.13 -19.63
N LEU A 92 -4.09 -6.02 -18.75
CA LEU A 92 -3.90 -5.76 -17.31
C LEU A 92 -3.03 -4.53 -17.06
N GLU A 93 -2.07 -4.25 -17.92
CA GLU A 93 -1.23 -3.06 -17.82
C GLU A 93 -2.06 -1.78 -17.98
N ALA A 94 -2.95 -1.72 -18.97
CA ALA A 94 -3.83 -0.58 -19.18
C ALA A 94 -4.83 -0.38 -18.02
N VAL A 95 -5.33 -1.48 -17.45
CA VAL A 95 -6.22 -1.43 -16.26
C VAL A 95 -5.44 -0.92 -15.04
N THR A 96 -4.25 -1.45 -14.81
CA THR A 96 -3.39 -1.06 -13.68
C THR A 96 -2.95 0.40 -13.80
N LYS A 97 -2.53 0.83 -15.00
CA LYS A 97 -2.20 2.24 -15.30
C LYS A 97 -3.38 3.16 -15.05
N LYS A 98 -4.60 2.75 -15.42
CA LYS A 98 -5.79 3.55 -15.13
C LYS A 98 -5.97 3.70 -13.61
N LEU A 99 -5.91 2.62 -12.84
CA LEU A 99 -6.02 2.67 -11.38
C LEU A 99 -4.99 3.64 -10.77
N VAL A 100 -3.72 3.54 -11.16
CA VAL A 100 -2.66 4.43 -10.66
C VAL A 100 -2.92 5.90 -11.03
N ASN A 101 -3.34 6.18 -12.27
CA ASN A 101 -3.59 7.54 -12.73
C ASN A 101 -4.80 8.19 -12.04
N GLU A 102 -5.88 7.45 -11.86
CA GLU A 102 -7.07 7.95 -11.14
C GLU A 102 -6.72 8.22 -9.67
N THR A 103 -5.97 7.31 -9.03
CA THR A 103 -5.47 7.51 -7.66
C THR A 103 -4.62 8.78 -7.57
N ASN A 104 -3.68 8.98 -8.50
CA ASN A 104 -2.84 10.18 -8.54
C ASN A 104 -3.65 11.45 -8.75
N ALA A 105 -4.71 11.42 -9.57
CA ALA A 105 -5.59 12.56 -9.77
C ALA A 105 -6.30 12.97 -8.47
N VAL A 106 -6.77 12.01 -7.68
CA VAL A 106 -7.39 12.26 -6.36
C VAL A 106 -6.36 12.85 -5.39
N TRP A 107 -5.14 12.31 -5.32
CA TRP A 107 -4.06 12.92 -4.51
C TRP A 107 -3.81 14.39 -4.88
N GLN A 108 -3.76 14.70 -6.16
CA GLN A 108 -3.48 16.07 -6.62
C GLN A 108 -4.60 17.05 -6.24
N ASP A 109 -5.87 16.58 -6.24
CA ASP A 109 -7.04 17.38 -5.85
C ASP A 109 -7.13 17.56 -4.32
N GLU A 110 -6.97 16.47 -3.56
CA GLU A 110 -7.18 16.45 -2.11
C GLU A 110 -5.97 16.94 -1.31
N CYS A 111 -4.74 16.77 -1.83
CA CYS A 111 -3.50 17.01 -1.08
C CYS A 111 -2.64 18.16 -1.64
N PHE A 112 -3.24 19.13 -2.32
CA PHE A 112 -2.58 20.36 -2.80
C PHE A 112 -1.28 20.09 -3.59
N GLY A 113 -1.31 19.07 -4.45
CA GLY A 113 -0.17 18.71 -5.30
C GLY A 113 0.86 17.76 -4.68
N TYR A 114 0.68 17.34 -3.42
CA TYR A 114 1.45 16.25 -2.83
C TYR A 114 0.90 14.88 -3.27
N THR A 115 1.78 13.89 -3.44
CA THR A 115 1.41 12.51 -3.73
C THR A 115 2.42 11.57 -3.10
N ASP A 116 1.92 10.51 -2.45
CA ASP A 116 2.73 9.42 -1.93
C ASP A 116 3.08 8.40 -3.03
N ASP A 117 3.93 7.42 -2.74
CA ASP A 117 4.27 6.35 -3.68
C ASP A 117 3.05 5.44 -3.95
N ILE A 118 2.55 5.48 -5.18
CA ILE A 118 1.41 4.67 -5.63
C ILE A 118 1.93 3.40 -6.32
N THR A 119 1.76 2.25 -5.68
CA THR A 119 2.08 0.94 -6.27
C THR A 119 0.83 0.07 -6.28
N ALA A 120 0.53 -0.54 -7.43
CA ALA A 120 -0.57 -1.49 -7.59
C ALA A 120 -0.20 -2.66 -8.50
N VAL A 121 -0.73 -3.84 -8.17
CA VAL A 121 -0.65 -5.07 -8.96
C VAL A 121 -2.06 -5.61 -9.10
N VAL A 122 -2.53 -5.73 -10.34
CA VAL A 122 -3.82 -6.34 -10.67
C VAL A 122 -3.58 -7.74 -11.25
N GLY A 123 -4.06 -8.76 -10.55
CA GLY A 123 -4.02 -10.15 -11.00
C GLY A 123 -5.40 -10.63 -11.43
N ARG A 124 -5.51 -11.24 -12.62
CA ARG A 124 -6.73 -11.95 -13.01
C ARG A 124 -6.80 -13.28 -12.25
N ILE A 125 -7.95 -13.56 -11.65
CA ILE A 125 -8.25 -14.86 -11.02
C ILE A 125 -9.53 -15.41 -11.67
N GLY A 126 -9.67 -16.73 -11.74
CA GLY A 126 -10.79 -17.35 -12.44
C GLY A 126 -10.54 -18.82 -12.78
N PRO A 127 -11.53 -19.51 -13.34
CA PRO A 127 -11.47 -20.95 -13.54
C PRO A 127 -10.30 -21.37 -14.43
N ARG A 128 -9.61 -22.42 -14.00
CA ARG A 128 -8.41 -23.02 -14.59
C ARG A 128 -8.55 -23.33 -16.09
N SER A 129 -9.76 -23.56 -16.58
CA SER A 129 -10.08 -23.79 -17.98
C SER A 129 -9.67 -22.63 -18.91
N LEU A 130 -9.68 -21.39 -18.43
CA LEU A 130 -9.22 -20.23 -19.21
C LEU A 130 -7.68 -20.13 -19.27
N LEU A 131 -6.98 -20.68 -18.27
CA LEU A 131 -5.51 -20.68 -18.19
C LEU A 131 -4.89 -21.85 -18.98
N GLU A 132 -5.61 -22.97 -19.09
CA GLU A 132 -5.13 -24.19 -19.76
C GLU A 132 -5.26 -24.16 -21.29
N GLN A 133 -6.08 -23.26 -21.86
CA GLN A 133 -6.17 -23.06 -23.32
C GLN A 133 -4.87 -22.54 -23.95
N LYS A 134 -3.87 -22.14 -23.16
CA LYS A 134 -2.57 -21.62 -23.62
C LYS A 134 -1.46 -22.68 -23.75
N LYS A 135 -1.77 -23.97 -23.55
CA LYS A 135 -0.80 -25.07 -23.62
C LYS A 135 -0.85 -25.92 -24.91
N THR A 136 -1.65 -25.52 -25.90
CA THR A 136 -1.68 -26.14 -27.25
C THR A 136 -1.26 -25.10 -28.28
#